data_AF-A0A2A7BBQ0-F1
#
_entry.id   AF-A0A2A7BBQ0-F1
#
_cell.length_a   1.000
_cell.length_b   1.000
_cell.length_c   1.000
_cell.angle_alpha   90.00
_cell.angle_beta   90.00
_cell.angle_gamma   90.00
#
_symmetry.space_group_name_H-M   'P 1'
#
loop_
_entity.id
_entity.type
_entity.pdbx_description
1 polymer ?
#
loop_
_entity_poly.entity_id
_entity_poly.type
_entity_poly.pdbx_seq_one_letter_code
_entity_poly.pdbx_strand_id
1 'polypeptide(L)'
;MAKDFEMGYLLDFYGEVLTPKQREMLNQYYNDDLSLSEIGENFGITRQGARDAIKHGETTLKELEAKVGFAGRYRRVQEKLEELEQLVIDARFECTGPYARLTTTEYAATLNKMLGLIRSIDEVNES
;
A
#
# COMPACT_ATOMS: atom_id res chain seq x y z
N MET A 1 -12.72 -15.90 8.61
CA MET A 1 -11.98 -15.18 7.55
C MET A 1 -11.07 -14.24 8.29
N ALA A 2 -9.76 -14.41 8.16
CA ALA A 2 -8.83 -13.42 8.69
C ALA A 2 -8.99 -12.16 7.83
N LYS A 3 -8.98 -10.98 8.47
CA LYS A 3 -8.98 -9.73 7.73
C LYS A 3 -7.63 -9.59 7.06
N ASP A 4 -7.68 -9.59 5.74
CA ASP A 4 -6.51 -9.40 4.90
C ASP A 4 -6.20 -7.91 4.87
N PHE A 5 -5.09 -7.50 5.49
CA PHE A 5 -4.64 -6.11 5.49
C PHE A 5 -4.43 -5.59 4.05
N GLU A 6 -4.16 -6.47 3.09
CA GLU A 6 -4.08 -6.09 1.68
C GLU A 6 -5.42 -5.59 1.12
N MET A 7 -6.55 -6.05 1.67
CA MET A 7 -7.85 -5.63 1.14
C MET A 7 -8.23 -4.22 1.55
N GLY A 8 -7.87 -3.79 2.77
CA GLY A 8 -8.03 -2.38 3.17
C GLY A 8 -7.24 -1.46 2.24
N TYR A 9 -6.01 -1.85 1.92
CA TYR A 9 -5.19 -1.14 0.96
C TYR A 9 -5.83 -1.08 -0.44
N LEU A 10 -6.30 -2.21 -0.97
CA LEU A 10 -6.99 -2.22 -2.27
C LEU A 10 -8.28 -1.38 -2.27
N LEU A 11 -8.99 -1.32 -1.13
CA LEU A 11 -10.19 -0.51 -0.97
C LEU A 11 -9.87 0.99 -1.05
N ASP A 12 -8.74 1.44 -0.50
CA ASP A 12 -8.31 2.84 -0.59
C ASP A 12 -8.03 3.27 -2.04
N PHE A 13 -7.48 2.36 -2.86
CA PHE A 13 -7.15 2.64 -4.26
C PHE A 13 -8.33 2.48 -5.23
N TYR A 14 -9.16 1.46 -5.02
CA TYR A 14 -10.17 1.05 -6.00
C TYR A 14 -11.61 1.13 -5.48
N GLY A 15 -11.82 1.56 -4.23
CA GLY A 15 -13.14 1.60 -3.59
C GLY A 15 -14.16 2.47 -4.33
N GLU A 16 -13.73 3.53 -5.01
CA GLU A 16 -14.60 4.39 -5.83
C GLU A 16 -15.20 3.68 -7.06
N VAL A 17 -14.66 2.53 -7.48
CA VAL A 17 -15.22 1.73 -8.57
C VAL A 17 -16.42 0.89 -8.11
N LEU A 18 -16.51 0.65 -6.80
CA LEU A 18 -17.61 -0.11 -6.22
C LEU A 18 -18.86 0.76 -6.10
N THR A 19 -20.02 0.10 -6.00
CA THR A 19 -21.24 0.83 -5.64
C THR A 19 -21.11 1.41 -4.22
N PRO A 20 -21.72 2.57 -3.92
CA PRO A 20 -21.62 3.17 -2.59
C PRO A 20 -22.00 2.20 -1.45
N LYS A 21 -23.01 1.35 -1.68
CA LYS A 21 -23.44 0.33 -0.73
C LYS A 21 -22.37 -0.75 -0.49
N GLN A 22 -21.74 -1.26 -1.54
CA GLN A 22 -20.68 -2.27 -1.41
C GLN A 22 -19.43 -1.68 -0.74
N ARG A 23 -19.01 -0.48 -1.15
CA ARG A 23 -17.89 0.22 -0.54
C ARG A 23 -18.10 0.41 0.95
N GLU A 24 -19.29 0.86 1.35
CA GLU A 24 -19.61 1.06 2.76
C GLU A 24 -19.59 -0.26 3.56
N MET A 25 -20.10 -1.35 2.99
CA MET A 25 -20.00 -2.67 3.64
C MET A 25 -18.54 -3.09 3.84
N LEU A 26 -17.68 -2.88 2.84
CA LEU A 26 -16.25 -3.18 2.93
C LEU A 26 -15.53 -2.28 3.95
N ASN A 27 -15.85 -0.99 4.01
CA ASN A 27 -15.35 -0.07 5.03
C ASN A 27 -15.72 -0.56 6.43
N GLN A 28 -16.99 -0.90 6.66
CA GLN A 28 -17.43 -1.43 7.94
C GLN A 28 -16.68 -2.71 8.32
N TYR A 29 -16.40 -3.58 7.35
CA TYR A 29 -15.69 -4.84 7.60
C TYR A 29 -14.19 -4.65 7.86
N TYR A 30 -13.50 -3.86 7.03
CA TYR A 30 -12.04 -3.75 7.05
C TYR A 30 -11.50 -2.59 7.88
N ASN A 31 -12.22 -1.48 7.97
CA ASN A 31 -11.76 -0.26 8.64
C ASN A 31 -12.39 -0.06 10.02
N ASP A 32 -13.69 -0.38 10.16
CA ASP A 32 -14.42 -0.17 11.42
C ASP A 32 -14.49 -1.43 12.31
N ASP A 33 -13.92 -2.51 11.81
CA ASP A 33 -13.84 -3.82 12.43
C ASP A 33 -15.16 -4.61 12.65
N LEU A 34 -16.28 -4.19 12.05
CA LEU A 34 -17.59 -4.84 12.23
C LEU A 34 -17.60 -6.30 11.75
N SER A 35 -18.42 -7.11 12.42
CA SER A 35 -18.73 -8.47 12.01
C SER A 35 -19.76 -8.52 10.89
N LEU A 36 -19.80 -9.64 10.16
CA LEU A 36 -20.80 -9.85 9.09
C LEU A 36 -22.26 -9.84 9.60
N SER A 37 -22.47 -10.12 10.89
CA SER A 37 -23.80 -10.03 11.49
C SER A 37 -24.20 -8.56 11.70
N GLU A 38 -23.31 -7.75 12.28
CA GLU A 38 -23.54 -6.32 12.49
C GLU A 38 -23.73 -5.58 11.16
N ILE A 39 -22.93 -5.92 10.14
CA ILE A 39 -23.10 -5.38 8.78
C ILE A 39 -24.46 -5.83 8.20
N GLY A 40 -24.84 -7.10 8.40
CA GLY A 40 -26.15 -7.59 7.97
C GLY A 40 -27.29 -6.77 8.56
N GLU A 41 -27.23 -6.51 9.87
CA GLU A 41 -28.21 -5.70 10.60
C GLU A 41 -28.25 -4.25 10.09
N ASN A 42 -27.09 -3.60 9.93
CA ASN A 42 -26.99 -2.22 9.43
C ASN A 42 -27.62 -2.01 8.05
N PHE A 43 -27.55 -3.03 7.18
CA PHE A 43 -28.04 -2.97 5.81
C PHE A 43 -29.38 -3.70 5.59
N GLY A 44 -29.99 -4.24 6.64
CA GLY A 44 -31.25 -4.98 6.56
C GLY A 44 -31.15 -6.26 5.72
N ILE A 45 -30.00 -6.92 5.71
CA ILE A 45 -29.73 -8.15 4.96
C ILE A 45 -29.29 -9.28 5.90
N THR A 46 -29.36 -10.52 5.41
CA THR A 46 -28.87 -11.66 6.19
C THR A 46 -27.34 -11.59 6.33
N ARG A 47 -26.80 -12.21 7.39
CA ARG A 47 -25.34 -12.43 7.55
C ARG A 47 -24.71 -13.06 6.29
N GLN A 48 -25.45 -13.95 5.62
CA GLN A 48 -25.00 -14.57 4.38
C GLN A 48 -24.99 -13.56 3.22
N GLY A 49 -26.01 -12.71 3.10
CA GLY A 49 -26.03 -11.62 2.13
C GLY A 49 -24.88 -10.63 2.34
N ALA A 50 -24.56 -10.28 3.59
CA ALA A 50 -23.40 -9.44 3.91
C ALA A 50 -22.09 -10.13 3.48
N ARG A 51 -21.93 -11.43 3.80
CA ARG A 51 -20.76 -12.22 3.39
C ARG A 51 -20.58 -12.23 1.87
N ASP A 52 -21.66 -12.44 1.13
CA ASP A 52 -21.62 -12.53 -0.33
C ASP A 52 -21.31 -11.17 -0.96
N ALA A 53 -21.85 -10.08 -0.40
CA ALA A 53 -21.54 -8.73 -0.83
C ALA A 53 -20.06 -8.36 -0.60
N ILE A 54 -19.51 -8.67 0.59
CA ILE A 54 -18.09 -8.47 0.89
C ILE A 54 -17.22 -9.25 -0.09
N LYS A 55 -17.48 -10.55 -0.25
CA LYS A 55 -16.70 -11.42 -1.14
C LYS A 55 -16.74 -10.94 -2.59
N HIS A 56 -17.90 -10.49 -3.07
CA HIS A 56 -18.03 -9.95 -4.42
C HIS A 56 -17.20 -8.67 -4.60
N GLY A 57 -17.23 -7.77 -3.62
CA GLY A 57 -16.41 -6.57 -3.62
C GLY A 57 -14.90 -6.89 -3.59
N GLU A 58 -14.47 -7.84 -2.74
CA GLU A 58 -13.09 -8.33 -2.71
C GLU A 58 -12.63 -8.85 -4.07
N THR A 59 -13.48 -9.63 -4.76
CA THR A 59 -13.18 -10.14 -6.11
C THR A 59 -13.01 -8.98 -7.09
N THR A 60 -13.91 -8.00 -7.10
CA THR A 60 -13.82 -6.83 -7.98
C THR A 60 -12.51 -6.06 -7.76
N LEU A 61 -12.14 -5.79 -6.50
CA LEU A 61 -10.89 -5.08 -6.17
C LEU A 61 -9.65 -5.86 -6.62
N LYS A 62 -9.61 -7.17 -6.37
CA LYS A 62 -8.51 -8.05 -6.81
C LYS A 62 -8.40 -8.15 -8.34
N GLU A 63 -9.52 -8.20 -9.05
CA GLU A 63 -9.53 -8.22 -10.51
C GLU A 63 -9.04 -6.89 -11.10
N LEU A 64 -9.40 -5.76 -10.48
CA LEU A 64 -8.89 -4.44 -10.88
C LEU A 64 -7.37 -4.37 -10.69
N GLU A 65 -6.85 -4.80 -9.53
CA GLU A 65 -5.42 -4.85 -9.31
C GLU A 65 -4.71 -5.80 -10.27
N ALA A 66 -5.27 -6.97 -10.56
CA ALA A 66 -4.68 -7.90 -11.52
C ALA A 66 -4.60 -7.31 -12.94
N LYS A 67 -5.53 -6.42 -13.31
CA LYS A 67 -5.57 -5.78 -14.64
C LYS A 67 -4.70 -4.53 -14.71
N VAL A 68 -4.70 -3.72 -13.65
CA VAL A 68 -4.10 -2.37 -13.66
C VAL A 68 -2.77 -2.36 -12.92
N GLY A 69 -2.63 -3.08 -11.81
CA GLY A 69 -1.42 -3.20 -11.02
C GLY A 69 -0.99 -1.93 -10.30
N PHE A 70 -1.89 -0.95 -10.16
CA PHE A 70 -1.54 0.39 -9.70
C PHE A 70 -1.20 0.43 -8.21
N ALA A 71 -1.97 -0.27 -7.36
CA ALA A 71 -1.71 -0.30 -5.92
C ALA A 71 -0.34 -0.96 -5.64
N GLY A 72 -0.04 -2.07 -6.32
CA GLY A 72 1.26 -2.74 -6.22
C GLY A 72 2.43 -1.90 -6.73
N ARG A 73 2.28 -1.19 -7.86
CA ARG A 73 3.31 -0.24 -8.34
C ARG A 73 3.53 0.89 -7.34
N TYR A 74 2.45 1.50 -6.85
CA TYR A 74 2.52 2.60 -5.89
C TYR A 74 3.27 2.16 -4.63
N ARG A 75 2.94 0.99 -4.09
CA ARG A 75 3.63 0.42 -2.93
C ARG A 75 5.13 0.26 -3.16
N ARG A 76 5.55 -0.29 -4.31
CA ARG A 76 6.98 -0.44 -4.66
C ARG A 76 7.69 0.90 -4.73
N VAL A 77 7.04 1.93 -5.29
CA VAL A 77 7.61 3.29 -5.33
C VAL A 77 7.78 3.85 -3.92
N GLN A 78 6.79 3.70 -3.04
CA GLN A 78 6.89 4.15 -1.65
C GLN A 78 8.04 3.45 -0.90
N GLU A 79 8.14 2.12 -1.01
CA GLU A 79 9.23 1.34 -0.40
C GLU A 79 10.61 1.82 -0.86
N LYS A 80 10.75 2.19 -2.14
CA LYS A 80 12.00 2.72 -2.69
C LYS A 80 12.31 4.14 -2.23
N LEU A 81 11.29 4.97 -2.05
CA LEU A 81 11.46 6.31 -1.50
C LEU A 81 11.86 6.28 -0.02
N GLU A 82 11.28 5.37 0.77
CA GLU A 82 11.68 5.15 2.17
C GLU A 82 13.14 4.66 2.26
N GLU A 83 13.55 3.73 1.39
CA GLU A 83 14.94 3.28 1.30
C GLU A 83 15.89 4.45 0.96
N LEU A 84 15.48 5.32 0.04
CA LEU A 84 16.25 6.50 -0.33
C LEU A 84 16.35 7.50 0.83
N GLU A 85 15.26 7.77 1.53
CA GLU A 85 15.22 8.67 2.69
C GLU A 85 16.17 8.20 3.79
N GLN A 86 16.15 6.91 4.11
CA GLN A 86 17.04 6.34 5.11
C GLN A 86 18.52 6.50 4.71
N LEU A 87 18.85 6.25 3.44
CA LEU A 87 20.22 6.46 2.94
C LEU A 87 20.66 7.92 3.05
N VAL A 88 19.74 8.88 2.84
CA VAL A 88 20.05 10.31 2.98
C VAL A 88 20.30 10.67 4.44
N ILE A 89 19.51 10.12 5.36
CA ILE A 89 19.69 10.30 6.81
C ILE A 89 21.05 9.76 7.24
N ASP A 90 21.39 8.54 6.83
CA ASP A 90 22.64 7.88 7.19
C ASP A 90 23.86 8.67 6.66
N ALA A 91 23.84 9.04 5.38
CA ALA A 91 24.89 9.85 4.77
C ALA A 91 25.06 11.21 5.48
N ARG A 92 23.96 11.88 5.82
CA ARG A 92 24.00 13.16 6.54
C ARG A 92 24.60 13.00 7.94
N PHE A 93 24.21 11.95 8.67
CA PHE A 93 24.72 11.68 10.01
C PHE A 93 26.23 11.41 9.99
N GLU A 94 26.69 10.61 9.04
CA GLU A 94 28.09 10.25 8.89
C GLU A 94 28.98 11.40 8.35
N CYS A 95 28.41 12.40 7.67
CA CYS A 95 29.13 13.59 7.19
C CYS A 95 29.15 14.77 8.18
N THR A 96 28.13 14.93 9.03
CA THR A 96 27.94 16.15 9.85
C THR A 96 27.94 15.92 11.36
N GLY A 97 27.98 14.66 11.81
CA GLY A 97 28.01 14.34 13.23
C GLY A 97 29.36 14.65 13.91
N PRO A 98 29.40 14.79 15.25
CA PRO A 98 30.63 14.99 16.03
C PRO A 98 31.65 13.83 15.91
N TYR A 99 31.28 12.73 15.26
CA TYR A 99 32.12 11.58 14.95
C TYR A 99 32.20 11.28 13.44
N ALA A 100 32.02 12.28 12.57
CA ALA A 100 32.06 12.09 11.12
C ALA A 100 33.35 11.37 10.67
N ARG A 101 33.20 10.22 10.01
CA ARG A 101 34.30 9.34 9.56
C ARG A 101 34.11 8.78 8.14
N LEU A 102 33.25 9.39 7.33
CA LEU A 102 33.13 8.98 5.93
C LEU A 102 34.36 9.39 5.12
N THR A 103 34.99 8.42 4.49
CA THR A 103 35.95 8.68 3.43
C THR A 103 35.22 9.10 2.15
N THR A 104 35.89 9.85 1.27
CA THR A 104 35.32 10.28 -0.03
C THR A 104 34.81 9.11 -0.86
N THR A 105 35.41 7.92 -0.73
CA THR A 105 35.01 6.69 -1.41
C THR A 105 33.68 6.14 -0.92
N GLU A 106 33.46 6.12 0.40
CA GLU A 106 32.21 5.64 1.00
C GLU A 106 31.05 6.60 0.68
N TYR A 107 31.32 7.91 0.69
CA TYR A 107 30.33 8.92 0.27
C TYR A 107 29.90 8.73 -1.20
N ALA A 108 30.87 8.50 -2.10
CA ALA A 108 30.58 8.23 -3.50
C ALA A 108 29.79 6.92 -3.70
N ALA A 109 30.05 5.89 -2.89
CA ALA A 109 29.27 4.64 -2.92
C ALA A 109 27.81 4.87 -2.52
N THR A 110 27.58 5.64 -1.46
CA THR A 110 26.22 5.99 -1.00
C THR A 110 25.46 6.81 -2.05
N LEU A 111 26.10 7.80 -2.68
CA LEU A 111 25.51 8.55 -3.79
C LEU A 111 25.17 7.67 -4.99
N ASN A 112 26.05 6.72 -5.37
CA ASN A 112 25.77 5.78 -6.44
C ASN A 112 24.60 4.84 -6.11
N LYS A 113 24.46 4.43 -4.84
CA LYS A 113 23.31 3.65 -4.38
C LYS A 113 22.02 4.45 -4.47
N MET A 114 22.02 5.71 -4.05
CA MET A 114 20.88 6.62 -4.20
C MET A 114 20.48 6.81 -5.67
N LEU A 115 21.46 7.07 -6.54
CA LEU A 115 21.24 7.20 -7.98
C LEU A 115 20.68 5.92 -8.61
N GLY A 116 21.13 4.75 -8.16
CA GLY A 116 20.59 3.45 -8.56
C GLY A 116 19.13 3.27 -8.15
N LEU A 117 18.77 3.65 -6.92
CA LEU A 117 17.39 3.59 -6.44
C LEU A 117 16.46 4.50 -7.22
N ILE A 118 16.89 5.75 -7.48
CA ILE A 118 16.11 6.71 -8.29
C ILE A 118 15.83 6.13 -9.69
N ARG A 119 16.85 5.57 -10.36
CA ARG A 119 16.66 4.94 -11.67
C ARG A 119 15.71 3.75 -11.63
N SER A 120 15.75 2.95 -10.57
CA SER A 120 14.82 1.81 -10.41
C SER A 120 13.37 2.23 -10.19
N ILE A 121 13.13 3.42 -9.63
CA ILE A 121 11.77 3.98 -9.49
C ILE A 121 11.22 4.35 -10.88
N ASP A 122 12.04 4.93 -11.76
CA ASP A 122 11.64 5.28 -13.12
C ASP A 122 11.25 4.03 -13.94
N GLU A 123 12.04 2.95 -13.85
CA GLU A 123 11.77 1.69 -14.55
C GLU A 123 10.44 1.01 -14.11
N VAL A 124 10.09 1.11 -12.82
CA VAL A 124 8.84 0.55 -12.27
C VAL A 124 7.60 1.34 -12.73
N ASN A 125 7.76 2.61 -13.09
CA ASN A 125 6.66 3.44 -13.61
C ASN A 125 6.39 3.21 -15.10
N GLU A 126 7.34 2.68 -15.86
CA GLU A 126 7.20 2.40 -17.31
C GLU A 126 6.63 1.00 -17.63
N SER A 127 6.50 0.13 -16.62
CA SER A 127 6.07 -1.29 -16.75
C SER A 127 4.65 -1.55 -16.25
#